data_AF-A0A2G5NSG2-F1
#
_entry.id   AF-A0A2G5NSG2-F1
#
_cell.length_a   1.000
_cell.length_b   1.000
_cell.length_c   1.000
_cell.angle_alpha   90.00
_cell.angle_beta   90.00
_cell.angle_gamma   90.00
#
_symmetry.space_group_name_H-M   'P 1'
#
loop_
_entity.id
_entity.type
_entity.pdbx_description
1 polymer ?
#
loop_
_entity_poly.entity_id
_entity_poly.type
_entity_poly.pdbx_seq_one_letter_code
_entity_poly.pdbx_strand_id
1 'polypeptide(L)'
;MWGLPGGAMELGESYEAVAIIETKEETGLNIEHLKFIYLFSGEDIHYIYLNGDEVYNTIALYESRTFSEEIRNSDESIDLNWFNINNLPNSIAPPKARHEFY
;
A
#
# COMPACT_ATOMS: atom_id res chain seq x y z
N MET A 1 10.41 8.52 -2.25
CA MET A 1 9.69 7.61 -3.16
C MET A 1 8.24 7.60 -2.73
N TRP A 2 7.28 7.49 -3.65
CA TRP A 2 5.85 7.41 -3.34
C TRP A 2 5.42 5.94 -3.21
N GLY A 3 4.55 5.64 -2.25
CA GLY A 3 3.96 4.32 -2.04
C GLY A 3 2.43 4.41 -1.98
N LEU A 4 1.78 3.26 -2.10
CA LEU A 4 0.40 3.11 -1.64
C LEU A 4 0.42 2.95 -0.12
N PRO A 5 -0.63 3.38 0.60
CA PRO A 5 -0.72 3.15 2.03
C PRO A 5 -0.80 1.66 2.34
N GLY A 6 -0.16 1.23 3.43
CA GLY A 6 -0.11 -0.16 3.84
C GLY A 6 1.17 -0.49 4.59
N GLY A 7 1.08 -1.52 5.44
CA GLY A 7 2.18 -1.91 6.30
C GLY A 7 2.24 -3.40 6.57
N ALA A 8 3.02 -3.74 7.59
CA ALA A 8 3.20 -5.11 8.01
C ALA A 8 1.97 -5.60 8.78
N MET A 9 1.63 -6.87 8.60
CA MET A 9 0.53 -7.47 9.33
C MET A 9 0.97 -7.84 10.75
N GLU A 10 0.21 -7.43 11.75
CA GLU A 10 0.41 -7.84 13.13
C GLU A 10 -0.22 -9.21 13.42
N LEU A 11 0.16 -9.81 14.57
CA LEU A 11 -0.30 -11.15 14.94
C LEU A 11 -1.82 -11.21 15.11
N GLY A 12 -2.45 -12.03 14.27
CA GLY A 12 -3.89 -12.32 14.33
C GLY A 12 -4.74 -11.43 13.42
N GLU A 13 -4.14 -10.52 12.66
CA GLU A 13 -4.83 -9.70 11.68
C GLU A 13 -5.05 -10.45 10.36
N SER A 14 -6.00 -9.96 9.55
CA SER A 14 -6.15 -10.36 8.14
C SER A 14 -5.62 -9.25 7.23
N TYR A 15 -5.32 -9.59 5.98
CA TYR A 15 -4.88 -8.60 4.99
C TYR A 15 -5.87 -7.45 4.82
N GLU A 16 -7.18 -7.72 4.86
CA GLU A 16 -8.22 -6.70 4.80
C GLU A 16 -8.19 -5.78 6.01
N ALA A 17 -7.97 -6.33 7.22
CA ALA A 17 -7.89 -5.55 8.44
C ALA A 17 -6.70 -4.58 8.39
N VAL A 18 -5.53 -5.08 8.00
CA VAL A 18 -4.31 -4.27 7.82
C VAL A 18 -4.54 -3.16 6.81
N ALA A 19 -5.10 -3.47 5.63
CA ALA A 19 -5.36 -2.45 4.61
C ALA A 19 -6.27 -1.32 5.11
N ILE A 20 -7.28 -1.63 5.94
CA ILE A 20 -8.17 -0.63 6.53
C ILE A 20 -7.46 0.20 7.61
N ILE A 21 -6.72 -0.45 8.51
CA ILE A 21 -6.01 0.20 9.61
C ILE A 21 -4.94 1.14 9.07
N GLU A 22 -4.03 0.63 8.26
CA GLU A 22 -2.88 1.37 7.72
C GLU A 22 -3.33 2.55 6.85
N THR A 23 -4.34 2.36 5.99
CA THR A 23 -4.89 3.48 5.20
C THR A 23 -5.42 4.59 6.11
N LYS A 24 -6.07 4.23 7.22
CA LYS A 24 -6.57 5.23 8.17
C LYS A 24 -5.44 5.90 8.94
N GLU A 25 -4.42 5.16 9.34
CA GLU A 25 -3.28 5.67 10.10
C GLU A 25 -2.43 6.63 9.25
N GLU A 26 -2.09 6.23 8.03
CA GLU A 26 -1.25 6.98 7.12
C GLU A 26 -1.96 8.16 6.45
N THR A 27 -3.25 8.00 6.10
CA THR A 27 -3.96 8.96 5.25
C THR A 27 -5.19 9.59 5.90
N GLY A 28 -5.60 9.14 7.08
CA GLY A 28 -6.83 9.58 7.75
C GLY A 28 -8.14 9.10 7.09
N LEU A 29 -8.04 8.37 5.97
CA LEU A 29 -9.21 7.93 5.22
C LEU A 29 -9.89 6.74 5.91
N ASN A 30 -11.21 6.80 6.03
CA ASN A 30 -11.99 5.62 6.38
C ASN A 30 -12.45 4.98 5.06
N ILE A 31 -12.02 3.75 4.80
CA ILE A 31 -12.36 3.01 3.57
C ILE A 31 -13.28 1.82 3.90
N GLU A 32 -14.14 1.46 2.95
CA GLU A 32 -15.05 0.31 3.07
C GLU A 32 -15.09 -0.50 1.76
N HIS A 33 -15.74 -1.67 1.79
CA HIS A 33 -15.98 -2.51 0.60
C HIS A 33 -14.70 -2.81 -0.22
N LEU A 34 -13.68 -3.33 0.45
CA LEU A 34 -12.44 -3.72 -0.22
C LEU A 34 -12.69 -4.79 -1.28
N LYS A 35 -12.22 -4.51 -2.50
CA LYS A 35 -12.13 -5.48 -3.58
C LYS A 35 -10.70 -5.95 -3.69
N PHE A 36 -10.46 -7.24 -3.49
CA PHE A 36 -9.16 -7.85 -3.74
C PHE A 36 -8.80 -7.73 -5.23
N ILE A 37 -7.59 -7.25 -5.51
CA ILE A 37 -7.08 -7.04 -6.86
C ILE A 37 -6.02 -8.08 -7.20
N TYR A 38 -5.00 -8.21 -6.35
CA TYR A 38 -3.87 -9.09 -6.63
C TYR A 38 -3.06 -9.42 -5.38
N LEU A 39 -2.40 -10.58 -5.36
CA LEU A 39 -1.42 -10.96 -4.34
C LEU A 39 -0.04 -11.04 -4.99
N PHE A 40 0.82 -10.10 -4.65
CA PHE A 40 2.23 -10.17 -5.01
C PHE A 40 2.94 -11.12 -4.05
N SER A 41 3.80 -12.00 -4.58
CA SER A 41 4.58 -12.98 -3.84
C SER A 41 5.79 -13.43 -4.65
N GLY A 42 6.76 -14.08 -4.00
CA GLY A 42 7.96 -14.61 -4.64
C GLY A 42 9.04 -13.57 -4.88
N GLU A 43 9.93 -13.86 -5.83
CA GLU A 43 11.16 -13.08 -6.12
C GLU A 43 10.89 -11.59 -6.39
N ASP A 44 9.72 -11.25 -6.94
CA ASP A 44 9.35 -9.87 -7.28
C ASP A 44 9.22 -8.95 -6.04
N ILE A 45 9.08 -9.53 -4.86
CA ILE A 45 8.99 -8.80 -3.58
C ILE A 45 9.98 -9.33 -2.52
N HIS A 46 11.09 -9.89 -2.99
CA HIS A 46 12.26 -10.17 -2.18
C HIS A 46 12.97 -8.85 -1.81
N TYR A 47 13.27 -8.67 -0.53
CA TYR A 47 13.98 -7.51 -0.01
C TYR A 47 15.12 -7.93 0.92
N ILE A 48 16.26 -7.25 0.80
CA ILE A 48 17.44 -7.44 1.65
C ILE A 48 17.65 -6.17 2.47
N TYR A 49 17.54 -6.29 3.80
CA TYR A 49 17.78 -5.19 4.73
C TYR A 49 19.27 -4.81 4.78
N LEU A 50 19.57 -3.61 5.28
CA LEU A 50 20.96 -3.12 5.39
C LEU A 50 21.85 -3.99 6.30
N ASN A 51 21.24 -4.71 7.23
CA ASN A 51 21.93 -5.66 8.11
C ASN A 51 22.18 -7.03 7.46
N GLY A 52 21.73 -7.24 6.21
CA GLY A 52 21.87 -8.48 5.46
C GLY A 52 20.74 -9.49 5.66
N ASP A 53 19.72 -9.17 6.46
CA ASP A 53 18.55 -10.04 6.60
C ASP A 53 17.73 -10.01 5.31
N GLU A 54 17.28 -11.18 4.87
CA GLU A 54 16.46 -11.34 3.67
C GLU A 54 15.02 -11.66 4.04
N VAL A 55 14.06 -11.07 3.32
CA VAL A 55 12.64 -11.33 3.50
C VAL A 55 11.95 -11.47 2.15
N TYR A 56 11.11 -12.49 2.03
CA TYR A 56 10.13 -12.60 0.96
C TYR A 56 8.80 -12.10 1.51
N ASN A 57 8.38 -10.94 1.03
CA ASN A 57 7.11 -10.37 1.46
C ASN A 57 5.93 -11.08 0.76
N THR A 58 4.73 -10.74 1.19
CA THR A 58 3.47 -11.00 0.49
C THR A 58 2.61 -9.75 0.58
N ILE A 59 2.22 -9.19 -0.56
CA ILE A 59 1.46 -7.93 -0.61
C ILE A 59 0.12 -8.19 -1.26
N ALA A 60 -0.96 -8.09 -0.49
CA ALA A 60 -2.32 -8.15 -0.99
C ALA A 60 -2.80 -6.73 -1.35
N LEU A 61 -3.04 -6.48 -2.63
CA LEU A 61 -3.53 -5.21 -3.13
C LEU A 61 -5.06 -5.21 -3.15
N TYR A 62 -5.65 -4.17 -2.56
CA TYR A 62 -7.09 -3.95 -2.55
C TYR A 62 -7.45 -2.61 -3.19
N GLU A 63 -8.64 -2.57 -3.80
CA GLU A 63 -9.28 -1.35 -4.28
C GLU A 63 -10.48 -1.04 -3.37
N SER A 64 -10.64 0.23 -2.99
CA SER A 64 -11.90 0.76 -2.45
C SER A 64 -12.34 1.98 -3.25
N ARG A 65 -13.65 2.11 -3.42
CA ARG A 65 -14.31 3.28 -4.04
C ARG A 65 -15.16 4.07 -3.05
N THR A 66 -15.21 3.61 -1.80
CA THR A 66 -15.98 4.23 -0.72
C THR A 66 -15.00 4.68 0.32
N PHE A 67 -14.75 5.99 0.37
CA PHE A 67 -13.81 6.61 1.30
C PHE A 67 -14.33 7.97 1.78
N SER A 68 -13.90 8.40 2.97
CA SER A 68 -14.17 9.74 3.49
C SER A 68 -13.47 10.84 2.66
N GLU A 69 -13.97 12.07 2.64
CA GLU A 69 -13.41 13.10 1.74
C GLU A 69 -12.09 13.73 2.22
N GLU A 70 -11.87 13.78 3.54
CA GLU A 70 -10.70 14.44 4.11
C GLU A 70 -9.50 13.50 4.21
N ILE A 71 -8.38 13.91 3.62
CA ILE A 71 -7.07 13.27 3.79
C ILE A 71 -6.24 14.02 4.83
N ARG A 72 -5.50 13.29 5.64
CA ARG A 72 -4.55 13.82 6.60
C ARG A 72 -3.31 12.95 6.60
N ASN A 73 -2.16 13.56 6.33
CA ASN A 73 -0.89 12.85 6.39
C ASN A 73 -0.54 12.44 7.83
N SER A 74 0.14 11.30 7.98
CA SER A 74 0.79 10.87 9.22
C SER A 74 2.22 11.42 9.34
N ASP A 75 2.86 11.16 10.47
CA ASP A 75 4.27 11.51 10.70
C ASP A 75 5.26 10.51 10.03
N GLU A 76 4.75 9.42 9.46
CA GLU A 76 5.55 8.38 8.79
C GLU A 76 5.95 8.75 7.36
N SER A 77 5.23 9.72 6.78
CA SER A 77 5.44 10.19 5.42
C SER A 77 5.67 11.69 5.39
N ILE A 78 6.43 12.16 4.41
CA ILE A 78 6.71 13.60 4.22
C ILE A 78 5.53 14.30 3.54
N ASP A 79 4.73 13.57 2.75
CA ASP A 79 3.67 14.16 1.92
C ASP A 79 2.61 13.11 1.53
N LEU A 80 1.37 13.56 1.38
CA LEU A 80 0.21 12.75 0.99
C LEU A 80 -0.57 13.47 -0.09
N ASN A 81 -0.80 12.80 -1.23
CA ASN A 81 -1.40 13.46 -2.39
C ASN A 81 -2.18 12.51 -3.29
N TRP A 82 -3.12 13.08 -4.04
CA TRP A 82 -3.84 12.39 -5.10
C TRP A 82 -3.12 12.58 -6.43
N PHE A 83 -2.86 11.47 -7.14
CA PHE A 83 -2.24 11.50 -8.45
C PHE A 83 -3.19 10.98 -9.52
N ASN A 84 -3.20 11.65 -10.68
CA ASN A 84 -3.84 11.09 -11.86
C ASN A 84 -3.02 9.88 -12.35
N ILE A 85 -3.69 8.78 -12.71
CA ILE A 85 -3.02 7.57 -13.20
C ILE A 85 -2.13 7.81 -14.45
N ASN A 86 -2.47 8.81 -15.26
CA ASN A 86 -1.69 9.20 -16.43
C ASN A 86 -0.55 10.18 -16.10
N ASN A 87 -0.45 10.64 -14.86
CA ASN A 87 0.56 11.58 -14.38
C ASN A 87 1.06 11.19 -12.99
N LEU A 88 1.55 9.96 -12.89
CA LEU A 88 2.14 9.42 -11.67
C LEU A 88 3.54 10.02 -11.43
N PRO A 89 3.99 10.12 -10.16
CA PRO A 89 5.34 10.60 -9.85
C PRO A 89 6.40 9.64 -10.37
N ASN A 90 7.58 10.18 -10.70
CA ASN A 90 8.67 9.39 -11.31
C ASN A 90 9.27 8.32 -10.38
N SER A 91 9.16 8.49 -9.06
CA SER A 91 9.73 7.58 -8.05
C SER A 91 8.60 6.93 -7.27
N ILE A 92 8.27 5.68 -7.61
CA ILE A 92 7.24 4.86 -6.96
C ILE A 92 7.85 3.56 -6.44
N ALA A 93 7.47 3.18 -5.22
CA ALA A 93 7.87 1.97 -4.54
C ALA A 93 7.33 0.73 -5.23
N PRO A 94 8.08 -0.39 -5.24
CA PRO A 94 7.50 -1.68 -5.57
C PRO A 94 6.46 -2.08 -4.51
N PRO A 95 5.44 -2.89 -4.86
CA PRO A 95 5.15 -3.37 -6.20
C PRO A 95 4.55 -2.21 -7.02
N LYS A 96 5.09 -1.97 -8.22
CA LYS A 96 4.52 -0.95 -9.10
C LYS A 96 3.15 -1.47 -9.52
N ALA A 97 2.08 -0.80 -9.08
CA ALA A 97 0.69 -1.06 -9.53
C ALA A 97 0.51 -0.98 -11.06
N ARG A 98 1.57 -0.60 -11.79
CA ARG A 98 1.68 -0.67 -13.25
C ARG A 98 1.86 -2.08 -13.81
N HIS A 99 1.86 -3.13 -12.99
CA HIS A 99 1.82 -4.51 -13.47
C HIS A 99 0.46 -4.77 -14.14
N GLU A 100 0.39 -4.43 -15.42
CA GLU A 100 -0.51 -4.98 -16.45
C GLU A 100 -1.90 -5.42 -15.98
N PHE A 101 -2.72 -4.48 -15.48
CA PHE A 101 -4.16 -4.64 -15.50
C PHE A 101 -4.68 -4.18 -16.88
N TYR A 102 -4.46 -5.03 -17.88
CA TYR A 102 -5.19 -5.03 -19.15
C TYR A 102 -6.19 -6.18 -19.17
#